data_AF-A0A1F9LTB9-F1
#
_entry.id   AF-A0A1F9LTB9-F1
#
_cell.length_a   1.000
_cell.length_b   1.000
_cell.length_c   1.000
_cell.angle_alpha   90.00
_cell.angle_beta   90.00
_cell.angle_gamma   90.00
#
_symmetry.space_group_name_H-M   'P 1'
#
loop_
_entity.id
_entity.type
_entity.pdbx_description
1 polymer ?
#
loop_
_entity_poly.entity_id
_entity_poly.type
_entity_poly.pdbx_seq_one_letter_code
_entity_poly.pdbx_strand_id
1 'polypeptide(L)'
;MSNDAKFLPFETALQLVGAIQEEEHIHEPERRIFTVYDKSNRELCWFDAAETIAAAAPDYKTQKKEKVQPLVETYILNHIPDWVLE
;
A
#
# COMPACT_ATOMS: atom_id res chain seq x y z
N MET A 1 13.83 20.61 8.33
CA MET A 1 13.42 19.50 9.21
C MET A 1 13.29 18.30 8.30
N SER A 2 14.21 17.34 8.38
CA SER A 2 14.13 16.12 7.58
C SER A 2 12.96 15.31 8.12
N ASN A 3 11.84 15.33 7.40
CA ASN A 3 10.70 14.49 7.70
C ASN A 3 11.03 13.09 7.19
N ASP A 4 11.97 12.40 7.85
CA ASP A 4 12.24 10.99 7.59
C ASP A 4 10.93 10.26 7.86
N ALA A 5 10.26 9.83 6.78
CA ALA A 5 9.04 9.06 6.86
C ALA A 5 9.35 7.81 7.67
N LYS A 6 8.79 7.74 8.88
CA LYS A 6 8.91 6.56 9.74
C LYS A 6 7.84 5.57 9.31
N PHE A 7 8.26 4.33 9.17
CA PHE A 7 7.39 3.23 8.79
C PHE A 7 7.29 2.24 9.94
N LEU A 8 6.14 1.59 10.04
CA LEU A 8 5.92 0.51 10.99
C LEU A 8 6.83 -0.67 10.65
N PRO A 9 7.26 -1.44 11.66
CA PRO A 9 7.84 -2.76 11.43
C PRO A 9 6.84 -3.62 10.66
N PHE A 10 7.33 -4.43 9.73
CA PHE A 10 6.52 -5.31 8.90
C PHE A 10 5.55 -6.19 9.72
N GLU A 11 6.01 -6.73 10.84
CA GLU A 11 5.18 -7.55 11.73
C GLU A 11 4.01 -6.76 12.34
N THR A 12 4.25 -5.50 12.73
CA THR A 12 3.22 -4.60 13.25
C THR A 12 2.21 -4.24 12.16
N ALA A 13 2.70 -3.90 10.97
CA ALA A 13 1.87 -3.64 9.79
C ALA A 13 0.97 -4.85 9.47
N LEU A 14 1.52 -6.06 9.45
CA LEU A 14 0.79 -7.30 9.18
C LEU A 14 -0.30 -7.58 10.23
N GLN A 15 -0.06 -7.22 11.49
CA GLN A 15 -1.07 -7.37 12.55
C GLN A 15 -2.14 -6.28 12.52
N LEU A 16 -1.82 -5.08 12.03
CA LEU A 16 -2.73 -3.95 11.96
C LEU A 16 -3.65 -4.02 10.73
N VAL A 17 -3.09 -4.31 9.56
CA VAL A 17 -3.81 -4.33 8.29
C VAL A 17 -4.82 -5.45 8.27
N GLY A 18 -6.06 -5.10 7.93
CA GLY A 18 -7.16 -6.02 7.67
C GLY A 18 -7.33 -6.30 6.18
N ALA A 19 -7.18 -5.26 5.33
CA ALA A 19 -7.34 -5.39 3.89
C ALA A 19 -6.55 -4.31 3.13
N ILE A 20 -6.13 -4.65 1.91
CA ILE A 20 -5.60 -3.69 0.93
C ILE A 20 -6.51 -3.80 -0.30
N GLN A 21 -7.16 -2.69 -0.68
CA GLN A 21 -8.10 -2.66 -1.80
C GLN A 21 -7.62 -1.72 -2.90
N GLU A 22 -7.76 -2.15 -4.16
CA GLU A 22 -7.52 -1.31 -5.33
C GLU A 22 -8.80 -0.53 -5.64
N GLU A 23 -8.76 0.79 -5.48
CA GLU A 23 -9.90 1.69 -5.64
C GLU A 23 -9.58 2.81 -6.64
N GLU A 24 -10.62 3.44 -7.20
CA GLU A 24 -10.45 4.65 -8.01
C GLU A 24 -10.33 5.87 -7.08
N HIS A 25 -9.39 6.76 -7.41
CA HIS A 25 -9.18 7.97 -6.64
C HIS A 25 -10.41 8.89 -6.74
N ILE A 26 -10.98 9.25 -5.59
CA ILE A 26 -12.25 9.99 -5.49
C ILE A 26 -12.26 11.36 -6.19
N HIS A 27 -11.08 11.96 -6.42
CA HIS A 27 -10.94 13.27 -7.06
C HIS A 27 -10.29 13.21 -8.44
N GLU A 28 -9.66 12.10 -8.80
CA GLU A 28 -8.90 11.96 -10.04
C GLU A 28 -9.40 10.71 -10.77
N PRO A 29 -10.38 10.85 -11.70
CA PRO A 29 -10.88 9.73 -12.46
C PRO A 29 -9.73 9.08 -13.25
N GLU A 30 -9.80 7.77 -13.45
CA GLU A 30 -8.75 6.93 -14.07
C GLU A 30 -7.48 6.71 -13.23
N ARG A 31 -7.29 7.45 -12.12
CA ARG A 31 -6.19 7.20 -11.18
C ARG A 31 -6.61 6.11 -10.19
N ARG A 32 -5.79 5.08 -10.05
CA ARG A 32 -6.02 3.99 -9.08
C ARG A 32 -5.11 4.15 -7.87
N ILE A 33 -5.66 3.81 -6.72
CA ILE A 33 -4.94 3.81 -5.45
C ILE A 33 -5.12 2.47 -4.74
N PHE A 34 -4.14 2.10 -3.92
CA PHE A 34 -4.28 1.04 -2.94
C PHE A 34 -4.64 1.66 -1.60
N THR A 35 -5.88 1.46 -1.17
CA THR A 35 -6.35 1.88 0.15
C THR A 35 -6.10 0.76 1.15
N VAL A 36 -5.44 1.10 2.24
CA VAL A 36 -5.12 0.17 3.33
C VAL A 36 -6.12 0.38 4.45
N TYR A 37 -6.80 -0.70 4.83
CA TYR A 37 -7.76 -0.71 5.92
C TYR A 37 -7.23 -1.53 7.10
N ASP A 38 -7.59 -1.12 8.31
CA ASP A 38 -7.37 -1.93 9.51
C ASP A 38 -8.39 -3.08 9.60
N LYS A 39 -8.23 -3.92 10.63
CA LYS A 39 -9.16 -5.02 10.93
C LYS A 39 -10.58 -4.57 11.31
N SER A 40 -10.77 -3.30 11.66
CA SER A 40 -12.07 -2.67 11.95
C SER A 40 -12.67 -1.99 10.72
N ASN A 41 -12.07 -2.16 9.53
CA ASN A 41 -12.51 -1.55 8.28
C ASN A 41 -12.38 -0.01 8.27
N ARG A 42 -11.48 0.55 9.09
CA ARG A 42 -11.06 1.96 9.09
C ARG A 42 -9.94 2.15 8.08
N GLU A 43 -10.05 3.16 7.23
CA GLU A 43 -8.97 3.58 6.34
C GLU A 43 -7.76 4.06 7.17
N LEU A 44 -6.60 3.49 6.90
CA LEU A 44 -5.33 3.84 7.52
C LEU A 44 -4.52 4.78 6.64
N CYS A 45 -4.28 4.40 5.39
CA CYS A 45 -3.47 5.15 4.44
C CYS A 45 -3.76 4.69 3.00
N TRP A 46 -3.25 5.44 2.02
CA TRP A 46 -3.41 5.15 0.60
C TRP A 46 -2.08 5.28 -0.13
N PHE A 47 -1.91 4.50 -1.19
CA PHE A 47 -0.75 4.53 -2.07
C PHE A 47 -1.18 4.66 -3.52
N ASP A 48 -0.42 5.38 -4.34
CA ASP A 48 -0.66 5.41 -5.78
C ASP A 48 -0.40 4.02 -6.37
N ALA A 49 -1.37 3.45 -7.09
CA ALA A 49 -1.25 2.09 -7.58
C ALA A 49 -0.16 1.94 -8.63
N ALA A 50 -0.02 2.92 -9.54
CA ALA A 50 0.97 2.86 -10.61
C ALA A 50 2.39 2.97 -10.05
N GLU A 51 2.62 3.90 -9.12
CA GLU A 51 3.93 4.07 -8.47
C GLU A 51 4.28 2.86 -7.61
N THR A 52 3.31 2.34 -6.83
CA THR A 52 3.52 1.18 -5.96
C THR A 52 3.86 -0.07 -6.77
N ILE A 53 3.14 -0.34 -7.86
CA ILE A 53 3.44 -1.48 -8.74
C ILE A 53 4.82 -1.33 -9.37
N ALA A 54 5.18 -0.13 -9.85
CA ALA A 54 6.48 0.11 -10.45
C ALA A 54 7.64 -0.06 -9.45
N ALA A 55 7.43 0.34 -8.19
CA ALA A 55 8.42 0.18 -7.12
C ALA A 55 8.54 -1.27 -6.62
N ALA A 56 7.41 -1.95 -6.43
CA ALA A 56 7.37 -3.33 -5.92
C ALA A 56 7.78 -4.37 -6.97
N ALA A 57 7.45 -4.12 -8.23
CA ALA A 57 7.66 -5.03 -9.34
C ALA A 57 8.06 -4.25 -10.61
N PRO A 58 9.33 -3.82 -10.75
CA PRO A 58 9.78 -3.05 -11.91
C PRO A 58 9.53 -3.78 -13.25
N ASP A 59 9.58 -5.12 -13.25
CA ASP A 59 9.29 -5.96 -14.40
C ASP A 59 7.82 -6.40 -14.53
N TYR A 60 6.87 -5.74 -13.84
CA TYR A 60 5.45 -6.15 -13.78
C TYR A 60 4.80 -6.39 -15.15
N LYS A 61 5.22 -5.66 -16.19
CA LYS A 61 4.70 -5.81 -17.56
C LYS A 61 4.97 -7.19 -18.18
N THR A 62 5.98 -7.90 -17.68
CA THR A 62 6.36 -9.23 -18.16
C THR A 62 5.84 -10.34 -17.25
N GLN A 63 5.25 -9.99 -16.11
CA GLN A 63 4.81 -10.92 -15.08
C GLN A 63 3.28 -11.02 -15.04
N LYS A 64 2.78 -12.20 -14.66
CA LYS A 64 1.34 -12.39 -14.41
C LYS A 64 0.93 -11.63 -13.15
N LYS A 65 -0.30 -11.10 -13.14
CA LYS A 65 -0.89 -10.39 -12.00
C LYS A 65 -0.78 -11.19 -10.69
N GLU A 66 -0.93 -12.51 -10.74
CA GLU A 66 -0.80 -13.42 -9.61
C GLU A 66 0.58 -13.38 -8.93
N LYS A 67 1.65 -13.04 -9.67
CA LYS A 67 2.99 -12.85 -9.11
C LYS A 67 3.24 -11.43 -8.62
N VAL A 68 2.56 -10.45 -9.20
CA VAL A 68 2.73 -9.02 -8.88
C VAL A 68 1.97 -8.64 -7.62
N GLN A 69 0.75 -9.16 -7.42
CA GLN A 69 -0.06 -8.89 -6.22
C GLN A 69 0.68 -9.08 -4.89
N PRO A 70 1.28 -10.25 -4.61
CA PRO A 70 1.97 -10.47 -3.33
C PRO A 70 3.19 -9.56 -3.15
N LEU A 71 3.84 -9.12 -4.23
CA LEU A 71 4.96 -8.17 -4.17
C LEU A 71 4.46 -6.78 -3.79
N VAL A 72 3.35 -6.34 -4.36
CA VAL A 72 2.70 -5.06 -4.05
C VAL A 72 2.22 -5.05 -2.60
N GLU A 73 1.54 -6.10 -2.16
CA GLU A 73 1.07 -6.22 -0.76
C GLU A 73 2.26 -6.17 0.22
N THR A 74 3.33 -6.92 -0.07
CA THR A 74 4.55 -6.92 0.76
C THR A 74 5.20 -5.54 0.77
N TYR A 75 5.27 -4.86 -0.36
CA TYR A 75 5.82 -3.51 -0.45
C TYR A 75 5.02 -2.52 0.39
N ILE A 76 3.69 -2.53 0.27
CA ILE A 76 2.79 -1.68 1.05
C ILE A 76 2.99 -1.92 2.55
N LEU A 77 3.03 -3.17 2.99
CA LEU A 77 3.24 -3.54 4.40
C LEU A 77 4.58 -3.04 4.96
N ASN A 78 5.63 -2.93 4.12
CA ASN A 78 6.92 -2.38 4.53
C ASN A 78 6.97 -0.84 4.53
N HIS A 79 5.97 -0.19 3.95
CA HIS A 79 5.90 1.27 3.81
C HIS A 79 4.68 1.87 4.51
N ILE A 80 4.02 1.13 5.40
CA ILE A 80 2.94 1.69 6.22
C ILE A 80 3.54 2.71 7.18
N PRO A 81 3.12 3.98 7.13
CA PRO A 81 3.69 5.00 7.98
C PRO A 81 3.26 4.81 9.44
N ASP A 82 4.07 5.25 10.40
CA ASP A 82 3.78 5.04 11.83
C ASP A 82 2.62 5.90 12.36
N TRP A 83 2.33 7.03 11.72
CA TRP A 83 1.21 7.91 12.09
C TRP A 83 -0.16 7.24 11.97
N VAL A 84 -0.28 6.09 11.32
CA VAL A 84 -1.54 5.32 11.29
C VAL A 84 -1.97 4.81 12.67
N LEU A 85 -1.04 4.82 13.64
CA LEU A 85 -1.29 4.46 15.04
C LEU A 85 -1.72 5.65 15.91
N GLU A 86 -1.66 6.88 15.39
CA GLU A 86 -2.13 8.10 16.07
C GLU A 86 -3.67 8.24 16.00
#